data_AF-A0A1Q6Q0V3-F1
#
_entry.id   AF-A0A1Q6Q0V3-F1
#
_cell.length_a   1.000
_cell.length_b   1.000
_cell.length_c   1.000
_cell.angle_alpha   90.00
_cell.angle_beta   90.00
_cell.angle_gamma   90.00
#
_symmetry.space_group_name_H-M   'P 1'
#
loop_
_entity.id
_entity.type
_entity.pdbx_description
1 polymer ?
#
loop_
_entity_poly.entity_id
_entity_poly.type
_entity_poly.pdbx_seq_one_letter_code
_entity_poly.pdbx_strand_id
1 'polypeptide(L)'
;MLDKAMAEFKLSESAAHIHNWVRGMNPWPGAWFMTAGGKKIKVMECRVAPSHGEAPGTVLATKPLTVACGEGAVQLLHVVPEGKKPMDGTSFAAGLRLKTGDSL
;
A
#
# COMPACT_ATOMS: atom_id res chain seq x y z
N MET A 1 -4.49 -21.28 12.57
CA MET A 1 -3.08 -21.04 12.18
C MET A 1 -3.11 -19.91 11.16
N LEU A 2 -2.27 -18.88 11.31
CA LEU A 2 -2.17 -17.80 10.33
C LEU A 2 -1.57 -18.34 9.02
N ASP A 3 -1.96 -17.79 7.87
CA ASP A 3 -1.34 -18.09 6.58
C ASP A 3 -1.10 -16.79 5.78
N LYS A 4 -0.41 -16.92 4.64
CA LYS A 4 -0.10 -15.74 3.79
C LYS A 4 -1.33 -15.16 3.11
N ALA A 5 -2.36 -15.96 2.83
CA ALA A 5 -3.58 -15.47 2.18
C ALA A 5 -4.37 -14.57 3.13
N MET A 6 -4.39 -14.88 4.43
CA MET A 6 -5.02 -14.07 5.47
C MET A 6 -4.39 -12.68 5.65
N ALA A 7 -3.19 -12.43 5.11
CA ALA A 7 -2.51 -11.15 5.23
C ALA A 7 -2.90 -10.14 4.13
N GLU A 8 -3.81 -10.52 3.24
CA GLU A 8 -4.36 -9.60 2.24
C GLU A 8 -5.15 -8.48 2.94
N PHE A 9 -5.02 -7.26 2.43
CA PHE A 9 -5.92 -6.16 2.72
C PHE A 9 -6.36 -5.49 1.42
N LYS A 10 -7.47 -4.75 1.47
CA LYS A 10 -7.97 -3.98 0.32
C LYS A 10 -7.79 -2.49 0.55
N LEU A 11 -7.37 -1.75 -0.47
CA LEU A 11 -7.30 -0.29 -0.37
C LEU A 11 -8.67 0.34 -0.13
N SER A 12 -9.77 -0.35 -0.41
CA SER A 12 -11.13 0.07 -0.05
C SER A 12 -11.42 0.09 1.46
N GLU A 13 -10.52 -0.44 2.29
CA GLU A 13 -10.62 -0.34 3.76
C GLU A 13 -10.11 1.02 4.24
N SER A 14 -10.33 1.36 5.52
CA SER A 14 -9.84 2.64 6.06
C SER A 14 -8.31 2.63 6.23
N ALA A 15 -7.68 3.78 6.05
CA ALA A 15 -6.24 3.93 6.23
C ALA A 15 -5.78 3.52 7.65
N ALA A 16 -6.61 3.79 8.66
CA ALA A 16 -6.36 3.36 10.04
C ALA A 16 -6.37 1.82 10.18
N HIS A 17 -7.32 1.14 9.53
CA HIS A 17 -7.35 -0.32 9.49
C HIS A 17 -6.10 -0.88 8.80
N ILE A 18 -5.78 -0.40 7.60
CA ILE A 18 -4.61 -0.83 6.83
C ILE A 18 -3.33 -0.61 7.63
N HIS A 19 -3.17 0.54 8.27
CA HIS A 19 -2.00 0.84 9.11
C HIS A 19 -1.85 -0.15 10.26
N ASN A 20 -2.94 -0.46 10.97
CA ASN A 20 -2.93 -1.45 12.05
C ASN A 20 -2.68 -2.86 11.52
N TRP A 21 -3.23 -3.21 10.36
CA TRP A 21 -3.06 -4.50 9.70
C TRP A 21 -1.61 -4.75 9.30
N VAL A 22 -0.97 -3.76 8.66
CA VAL A 22 0.45 -3.80 8.30
C VAL A 22 1.31 -4.07 9.52
N ARG A 23 1.03 -3.41 10.65
CA ARG A 23 1.77 -3.61 11.91
C ARG A 23 1.51 -4.99 12.52
N GLY A 24 0.26 -5.45 12.52
CA GLY A 24 -0.14 -6.74 13.09
C GLY A 24 0.38 -7.95 12.33
N MET A 25 0.59 -7.81 11.01
CA MET A 25 1.09 -8.90 10.15
C MET A 25 2.61 -8.87 9.97
N ASN A 26 3.34 -7.90 10.54
CA ASN A 26 4.80 -7.78 10.43
C ASN A 26 5.49 -8.47 11.63
N PRO A 27 6.52 -9.32 11.45
CA PRO A 27 7.22 -9.67 10.21
C PRO A 27 6.55 -10.75 9.35
N TRP A 28 5.66 -11.53 9.95
CA TRP A 28 4.99 -12.66 9.33
C TRP A 28 3.51 -12.69 9.70
N PRO A 29 2.60 -13.02 8.77
CA PRO A 29 2.80 -13.39 7.36
C PRO A 29 3.21 -12.24 6.43
N GLY A 30 2.97 -11.01 6.89
CA GLY A 30 3.31 -9.77 6.22
C GLY A 30 2.21 -9.27 5.29
N ALA A 31 1.64 -8.10 5.63
CA ALA A 31 0.49 -7.55 4.92
C ALA A 31 0.78 -7.23 3.46
N TRP A 32 -0.20 -7.46 2.59
CA TRP A 32 -0.07 -7.21 1.16
C TRP A 32 -1.41 -6.88 0.51
N PHE A 33 -1.37 -6.27 -0.67
CA PHE A 33 -2.55 -6.04 -1.50
C PHE A 33 -2.24 -6.37 -2.97
N MET A 34 -3.30 -6.57 -3.76
CA MET A 34 -3.21 -6.70 -5.22
C MET A 34 -3.39 -5.35 -5.88
N THR A 35 -2.55 -5.04 -6.85
CA THR A 35 -2.74 -3.87 -7.68
C THR A 35 -3.86 -4.07 -8.71
N ALA A 36 -4.39 -2.96 -9.24
CA ALA A 36 -5.27 -2.98 -10.42
C ALA A 36 -4.64 -3.69 -11.64
N GLY A 37 -3.30 -3.67 -11.73
CA GLY A 37 -2.53 -4.40 -12.74
C GLY A 37 -2.25 -5.88 -12.41
N GLY A 38 -2.85 -6.43 -11.36
CA GLY A 38 -2.72 -7.84 -10.97
C GLY A 38 -1.37 -8.20 -10.34
N LYS A 39 -0.60 -7.22 -9.86
CA LYS A 39 0.69 -7.47 -9.19
C LYS A 39 0.54 -7.41 -7.68
N LYS A 40 1.25 -8.29 -6.98
CA LYS A 40 1.25 -8.28 -5.52
C LYS A 40 2.25 -7.25 -4.96
N ILE A 41 1.82 -6.47 -3.97
CA ILE A 41 2.71 -5.57 -3.22
C ILE A 41 2.60 -5.90 -1.74
N LYS A 42 3.70 -6.34 -1.14
CA LYS A 42 3.82 -6.45 0.31
C LYS A 42 4.16 -5.09 0.90
N VAL A 43 3.50 -4.70 1.97
CA VAL A 43 3.76 -3.46 2.70
C VAL A 43 4.40 -3.80 4.04
N MET A 44 5.62 -3.31 4.25
CA MET A 44 6.39 -3.54 5.48
C MET A 44 6.12 -2.43 6.49
N GLU A 45 5.94 -1.20 6.00
CA GLU A 45 5.73 -0.02 6.82
C GLU A 45 4.90 1.01 6.04
N CYS A 46 3.93 1.61 6.72
CA CYS A 46 3.11 2.69 6.19
C CYS A 46 2.70 3.67 7.29
N ARG A 47 2.20 4.84 6.88
CA ARG A 47 1.64 5.87 7.77
C ARG A 47 0.29 6.34 7.23
N VAL A 48 -0.63 6.69 8.12
CA VAL A 48 -1.91 7.32 7.74
C VAL A 48 -1.69 8.75 7.27
N ALA A 49 -2.41 9.15 6.23
CA ALA A 49 -2.47 10.50 5.68
C ALA A 49 -3.94 10.86 5.42
N PRO A 50 -4.27 12.16 5.32
CA PRO A 50 -5.61 12.59 4.90
C PRO A 50 -5.82 12.32 3.40
N SER A 51 -7.08 12.09 3.03
CA SER A 51 -7.59 12.13 1.65
C SER A 51 -8.92 12.90 1.65
N HIS A 52 -9.35 13.36 0.49
CA HIS A 52 -10.51 14.22 0.30
C HIS A 52 -11.57 13.56 -0.59
N GLY A 53 -11.74 12.25 -0.46
CA GLY A 53 -12.79 11.48 -1.17
C GLY A 53 -12.35 10.93 -2.52
N GLU A 54 -11.05 10.87 -2.80
CA GLU A 54 -10.51 10.17 -3.96
C GLU A 54 -10.81 8.68 -3.89
N ALA A 55 -10.97 8.05 -5.06
CA ALA A 55 -11.28 6.63 -5.14
C ALA A 55 -10.15 5.79 -4.52
N PRO A 56 -10.46 4.71 -3.77
CA PRO A 56 -9.45 3.81 -3.22
C PRO A 56 -8.50 3.29 -4.30
N GLY A 57 -7.19 3.30 -4.02
CA GLY A 57 -6.17 2.97 -5.01
C GLY A 57 -5.58 4.16 -5.76
N THR A 58 -6.21 5.34 -5.70
CA THR A 58 -5.69 6.53 -6.39
C THR A 58 -4.38 7.00 -5.77
N VAL A 59 -3.35 7.17 -6.58
CA VAL A 59 -2.08 7.79 -6.18
C VAL A 59 -2.30 9.29 -5.99
N LEU A 60 -2.19 9.76 -4.75
CA LEU A 60 -2.33 11.17 -4.39
C LEU A 60 -1.01 11.92 -4.55
N ALA A 61 0.09 11.27 -4.17
CA ALA A 61 1.44 11.81 -4.31
C ALA A 61 2.42 10.66 -4.57
N THR A 62 3.52 10.97 -5.25
CA THR A 62 4.59 9.99 -5.54
C THR A 62 5.82 10.16 -4.64
N LYS A 63 5.91 11.30 -3.92
CA LYS A 63 7.02 11.67 -3.03
C LYS A 63 6.49 12.44 -1.80
N PRO A 64 6.20 11.78 -0.67
CA PRO A 64 6.19 10.32 -0.48
C PRO A 64 5.03 9.66 -1.25
N LEU A 65 5.17 8.38 -1.60
CA LEU A 65 4.10 7.62 -2.24
C LEU A 65 2.90 7.53 -1.30
N THR A 66 1.82 8.19 -1.67
CA THR A 66 0.57 8.30 -0.90
C THR A 66 -0.58 7.81 -1.75
N VAL A 67 -1.39 6.89 -1.21
CA VAL A 67 -2.46 6.22 -1.94
C VAL A 67 -3.76 6.37 -1.17
N ALA A 68 -4.82 6.79 -1.85
CA ALA A 68 -6.16 6.92 -1.28
C ALA A 68 -6.69 5.55 -0.84
N CYS A 69 -7.40 5.57 0.29
CA CYS A 69 -8.07 4.41 0.86
C CYS A 69 -9.59 4.62 0.86
N GLY A 70 -10.36 3.65 1.37
CA GLY A 70 -11.81 3.81 1.59
C GLY A 70 -12.13 5.00 2.49
N GLU A 71 -11.25 5.27 3.46
CA GLU A 71 -11.26 6.47 4.29
C GLU A 71 -9.82 6.89 4.57
N GLY A 72 -9.49 8.16 4.30
CA GLY A 72 -8.12 8.65 4.38
C GLY A 72 -7.21 8.08 3.29
N ALA A 73 -5.90 8.13 3.54
CA ALA A 73 -4.87 7.63 2.66
C ALA A 73 -3.75 6.94 3.45
N VAL A 74 -2.97 6.10 2.77
CA VAL A 74 -1.74 5.52 3.32
C VAL A 74 -0.52 6.00 2.55
N GLN A 75 0.46 6.50 3.29
CA GLN A 75 1.82 6.71 2.81
C GLN A 75 2.57 5.39 2.90
N LEU A 76 2.93 4.83 1.75
CA LEU A 76 3.71 3.60 1.66
C LEU A 76 5.18 3.96 1.88
N LEU A 77 5.74 3.57 3.03
CA LEU A 77 7.12 3.92 3.39
C LEU A 77 8.10 2.85 2.90
N HIS A 78 7.80 1.58 3.20
CA HIS A 78 8.60 0.43 2.77
C HIS A 78 7.72 -0.67 2.18
N VAL A 79 8.07 -1.10 0.98
CA VAL A 79 7.32 -2.11 0.22
C VAL A 79 8.24 -3.18 -0.36
N VAL A 80 7.67 -4.35 -0.63
CA VAL A 80 8.31 -5.43 -1.38
C VAL A 80 7.42 -5.76 -2.58
N PRO A 81 7.70 -5.20 -3.75
CA PRO A 81 6.98 -5.56 -4.98
C PRO A 81 7.24 -7.03 -5.32
N GLU A 82 6.28 -7.67 -5.97
CA GLU A 82 6.41 -9.05 -6.42
C GLU A 82 7.71 -9.30 -7.21
N GLY A 83 8.48 -10.30 -6.81
CA GLY A 83 9.75 -10.67 -7.42
C GLY A 83 10.90 -9.67 -7.23
N LYS A 84 10.73 -8.63 -6.39
CA LYS A 84 11.76 -7.61 -6.14
C LYS A 84 12.24 -7.61 -4.69
N LYS A 85 13.39 -6.97 -4.46
CA LYS A 85 13.90 -6.70 -3.10
C LYS A 85 13.08 -5.60 -2.42
N PRO A 86 13.06 -5.56 -1.07
CA PRO A 86 12.47 -4.45 -0.33
C PRO A 86 13.05 -3.09 -0.78
N MET A 87 12.19 -2.08 -0.87
CA MET A 87 12.55 -0.72 -1.25
C MET A 87 11.61 0.30 -0.61
N ASP A 88 12.00 1.57 -0.61
CA ASP A 88 11.13 2.65 -0.17
C ASP A 88 10.01 2.92 -1.19
N GLY A 89 8.88 3.46 -0.72
CA GLY A 89 7.72 3.72 -1.57
C GLY A 89 7.96 4.74 -2.69
N THR A 90 8.87 5.70 -2.49
CA THR A 90 9.22 6.69 -3.52
C THR A 90 9.97 6.03 -4.68
N SER A 91 10.95 5.17 -4.37
CA SER A 91 11.68 4.38 -5.38
C SER A 91 10.75 3.43 -6.11
N PHE A 92 9.79 2.83 -5.41
CA PHE A 92 8.76 2.00 -6.03
C PHE A 92 7.92 2.80 -7.03
N ALA A 93 7.41 3.97 -6.64
CA ALA A 93 6.65 4.86 -7.52
C ALA A 93 7.45 5.29 -8.75
N ALA A 94 8.73 5.65 -8.56
CA ALA A 94 9.63 6.03 -9.65
C ALA A 94 9.90 4.85 -10.61
N GLY A 95 10.10 3.64 -10.09
CA GLY A 95 10.35 2.44 -10.89
C GLY A 95 9.15 2.01 -11.74
N LEU A 96 7.93 2.35 -11.33
CA LEU A 96 6.70 2.17 -12.12
C LEU A 96 6.33 3.40 -12.96
N ARG A 97 7.05 4.52 -12.81
CA ARG A 97 6.73 5.82 -13.42
C ARG A 97 5.32 6.31 -13.08
N LEU A 98 4.87 6.06 -11.85
CA LEU A 98 3.55 6.48 -11.37
C LEU A 98 3.42 8.01 -11.40
N LYS A 99 2.19 8.47 -11.64
CA LYS A 99 1.76 9.85 -11.57
C LYS A 99 0.59 9.97 -10.60
N THR A 100 0.38 11.19 -10.09
CA THR A 100 -0.84 11.50 -9.34
C THR A 100 -2.06 11.23 -10.23
N GLY A 101 -3.05 10.54 -9.69
CA GLY A 101 -4.24 10.09 -10.42
C GLY A 101 -4.16 8.67 -10.98
N ASP A 102 -2.96 8.05 -11.02
CA ASP A 102 -2.85 6.64 -11.39
C ASP A 102 -3.52 5.75 -10.32
N SER A 103 -4.01 4.58 -10.72
CA SER A 103 -4.51 3.58 -9.77
C SER A 103 -3.42 2.56 -9.47
N LEU A 104 -3.15 2.37 -8.19
CA LEU A 104 -2.49 1.19 -7.67
C LEU A 104 -3.47 0.06 -7.51
#